data_AF-A0A7W7K188-F1
#
_entry.id   AF-A0A7W7K188-F1
#
_cell.length_a   1.000
_cell.length_b   1.000
_cell.length_c   1.000
_cell.angle_alpha   90.00
_cell.angle_beta   90.00
_cell.angle_gamma   90.00
#
_symmetry.space_group_name_H-M   'P 1'
#
loop_
_entity.id
_entity.type
_entity.pdbx_description
1 polymer ?
#
loop_
_entity_poly.entity_id
_entity_poly.type
_entity_poly.pdbx_seq_one_letter_code
_entity_poly.pdbx_strand_id
1 'polypeptide(L)' 'MRLDIVGESSAALLCRLVGLAAQHDLVAPEMEVRVTEDGMAVRLDLELDGPPGVIVAEKMLRCIGVEAVALDGVPL' A
#
# COMPACT_ATOMS: atom_id res chain seq x y z
N MET A 1 0.91 -8.58 -7.94
CA MET A 1 -0.22 -7.67 -7.63
C MET A 1 0.21 -6.20 -7.58
N ARG A 2 -0.71 -5.28 -7.89
CA ARG A 2 -0.57 -3.83 -7.71
C ARG A 2 -1.47 -3.32 -6.60
N LEU A 3 -0.95 -2.48 -5.71
CA LEU A 3 -1.69 -1.74 -4.71
C LEU A 3 -1.59 -0.24 -5.00
N ASP A 4 -2.74 0.42 -5.15
CA ASP A 4 -2.84 1.87 -5.20
C ASP A 4 -3.49 2.34 -3.89
N ILE A 5 -2.78 3.16 -3.12
CA ILE A 5 -3.15 3.55 -1.76
C ILE A 5 -3.20 5.08 -1.69
N VAL A 6 -4.26 5.62 -1.10
CA VAL A 6 -4.43 7.05 -0.84
C VAL A 6 -4.54 7.27 0.66
N GLY A 7 -3.90 8.32 1.16
CA GLY A 7 -4.00 8.69 2.56
C GLY A 7 -3.19 9.94 2.94
N GLU A 8 -3.01 10.11 4.24
CA GLU A 8 -2.30 11.23 4.84
C GLU A 8 -0.87 11.38 4.29
N SER A 9 -0.46 12.61 4.01
CA SER A 9 0.92 12.97 3.62
C SER A 9 1.89 12.85 4.80
N SER A 10 2.18 11.63 5.23
CA SER A 10 3.01 11.34 6.40
C SER A 10 4.05 10.27 6.11
N ALA A 11 5.30 10.54 6.44
CA ALA A 11 6.38 9.55 6.40
C ALA A 11 6.06 8.33 7.28
N ALA A 12 5.35 8.53 8.39
CA ALA A 12 4.95 7.44 9.26
C ALA A 12 3.95 6.49 8.58
N LEU A 13 3.06 6.99 7.71
CA LEU A 13 2.20 6.14 6.89
C LEU A 13 3.02 5.34 5.89
N LEU A 14 3.92 5.99 5.15
CA LEU A 14 4.78 5.30 4.18
C LEU A 14 5.57 4.15 4.83
N CYS A 15 6.19 4.39 6.00
CA CYS A 15 6.92 3.36 6.73
C CYS A 15 6.02 2.19 7.17
N ARG A 16 4.76 2.45 7.56
CA ARG A 16 3.81 1.38 7.93
C ARG A 16 3.46 0.51 6.72
N LEU A 17 3.21 1.12 5.56
CA LEU A 17 2.88 0.40 4.32
C LEU A 17 4.06 -0.50 3.90
N VAL A 18 5.27 0.05 3.84
CA VAL A 18 6.49 -0.71 3.52
C VAL A 18 6.73 -1.81 4.55
N GLY A 19 6.56 -1.49 5.84
CA GLY A 19 6.73 -2.46 6.93
C GLY A 19 5.73 -3.63 6.87
N LEU A 20 4.50 -3.40 6.41
CA LEU A 20 3.52 -4.47 6.16
C LEU A 20 3.96 -5.37 5.00
N ALA A 21 4.39 -4.79 3.87
CA ALA A 21 4.90 -5.56 2.75
C ALA A 21 6.13 -6.39 3.13
N ALA A 22 7.05 -5.81 3.92
CA ALA A 22 8.29 -6.45 4.35
C ALA A 22 8.09 -7.68 5.25
N GLN A 23 6.92 -7.86 5.88
CA GLN A 23 6.63 -9.05 6.70
C GLN A 23 6.61 -10.36 5.91
N HIS A 24 6.55 -10.27 4.58
CA HIS A 24 6.42 -11.41 3.68
C HIS A 24 7.76 -11.88 3.08
N ASP A 25 8.90 -11.31 3.50
CA ASP A 25 10.24 -11.65 3.01
C ASP A 25 10.36 -11.63 1.47
N LEU A 26 9.66 -10.66 0.86
CA LEU A 26 9.63 -10.46 -0.59
C LEU A 26 10.86 -9.68 -1.05
N VAL A 27 11.15 -9.76 -2.35
CA VAL A 27 12.01 -8.77 -3.00
C VAL A 27 11.45 -7.36 -2.82
N ALA A 28 12.33 -6.36 -2.81
CA ALA A 28 11.90 -4.98 -2.68
C ALA A 28 10.91 -4.62 -3.80
N PRO A 29 9.72 -4.08 -3.49
CA PRO A 29 8.73 -3.73 -4.50
C PRO A 29 9.18 -2.54 -5.35
N GLU A 30 8.70 -2.49 -6.57
CA GLU A 30 8.64 -1.22 -7.30
C GLU A 30 7.62 -0.31 -6.61
N MET A 31 8.00 0.95 -6.39
CA MET A 31 7.20 1.88 -5.61
C MET A 31 7.24 3.28 -6.22
N GLU A 32 6.07 3.89 -6.39
CA GLU A 32 5.90 5.30 -6.71
C GLU A 32 5.18 6.00 -5.56
N VAL A 33 5.71 7.13 -5.11
CA VAL A 33 5.07 7.97 -4.10
C VAL A 33 4.88 9.37 -4.68
N ARG A 34 3.64 9.83 -4.73
CA ARG A 34 3.30 11.19 -5.11
C ARG A 34 2.65 11.88 -3.93
N VAL A 35 3.20 13.02 -3.53
CA VAL A 35 2.66 13.88 -2.49
C VAL A 35 2.07 15.13 -3.15
N THR A 36 0.86 15.49 -2.75
CA THR A 36 0.12 16.67 -3.19
C THR A 36 -0.36 17.46 -1.97
N GLU A 37 -0.97 18.62 -2.19
CA GLU A 37 -1.60 19.40 -1.10
C GLU A 37 -2.76 18.63 -0.44
N ASP A 38 -3.45 17.79 -1.22
CA ASP A 38 -4.62 17.02 -0.77
C ASP A 38 -4.25 15.72 -0.04
N GLY A 39 -3.01 15.25 -0.16
CA GLY A 39 -2.60 13.97 0.43
C GLY A 39 -1.47 13.27 -0.32
N MET A 40 -1.27 12.00 0.02
CA MET A 40 -0.25 11.12 -0.57
C MET A 40 -0.91 9.95 -1.28
N ALA A 41 -0.46 9.71 -2.51
CA ALA A 41 -0.75 8.51 -3.28
C ALA A 41 0.51 7.63 -3.34
N VAL A 42 0.35 6.36 -2.98
CA VAL A 42 1.41 5.35 -3.00
C VAL A 42 0.98 4.24 -3.93
N ARG A 43 1.82 3.90 -4.91
CA ARG A 43 1.69 2.68 -5.71
C ARG A 43 2.78 1.70 -5.30
N LEU A 44 2.39 0.46 -5.04
CA LEU A 44 3.29 -0.66 -4.75
C LEU A 44 2.99 -1.80 -5.72
N ASP A 45 4.01 -2.27 -6.42
CA ASP A 45 3.94 -3.49 -7.23
C ASP A 45 4.69 -4.60 -6.45
N LEU A 46 3.94 -5.59 -5.97
CA LEU A 46 4.42 -6.68 -5.11
C LEU A 46 4.33 -8.04 -5.83
N GLU A 47 5.37 -8.86 -5.69
CA GLU A 47 5.38 -10.27 -6.11
C GLU A 47 4.66 -11.16 -5.08
N LEU A 48 3.41 -10.82 -4.74
CA LEU A 48 2.61 -11.54 -3.75
C LEU A 48 1.18 -11.76 -4.25
N ASP A 49 0.93 -12.87 -4.93
CA ASP A 49 -0.38 -13.14 -5.50
C ASP A 49 -1.25 -14.06 -4.62
N GLY A 50 -2.55 -14.08 -4.92
CA GLY A 50 -3.52 -14.95 -4.25
C GLY A 50 -3.98 -14.46 -2.88
N PRO A 51 -4.50 -15.36 -2.01
CA PRO A 51 -5.06 -14.99 -0.72
C PRO A 51 -4.14 -14.15 0.19
N PRO A 52 -2.81 -14.39 0.24
CA PRO A 52 -1.90 -13.55 1.03
C PRO A 52 -1.88 -12.09 0.59
N GLY A 53 -1.89 -11.83 -0.73
CA GLY A 53 -1.92 -10.47 -1.28
C GLY A 53 -3.20 -9.72 -0.90
N VAL A 54 -4.35 -10.41 -0.97
CA VAL A 54 -5.64 -9.85 -0.52
C VAL A 54 -5.59 -9.48 0.96
N ILE A 55 -5.07 -10.37 1.81
CA ILE A 55 -4.93 -10.11 3.26
C ILE A 55 -4.03 -8.90 3.53
N VAL A 56 -2.93 -8.74 2.78
CA VAL A 56 -2.05 -7.57 2.91
C VAL A 56 -2.80 -6.30 2.53
N ALA A 57 -3.54 -6.32 1.42
CA ALA A 57 -4.30 -5.18 0.95
C ALA A 57 -5.38 -4.75 1.97
N GLU A 58 -6.11 -5.71 2.55
CA GLU A 58 -7.09 -5.47 3.62
C GLU A 58 -6.44 -4.91 4.90
N LYS A 59 -5.23 -5.38 5.24
CA LYS A 59 -4.46 -4.83 6.38
C LYS A 59 -4.00 -3.41 6.12
N MET A 60 -3.56 -3.09 4.90
CA MET A 60 -3.18 -1.74 4.50
C MET A 60 -4.37 -0.79 4.54
N LEU A 61 -5.56 -1.21 4.10
CA LEU A 61 -6.78 -0.41 4.21
C LEU A 61 -7.11 0.00 5.65
N ARG A 62 -6.72 -0.83 6.63
CA ARG A 62 -6.95 -0.57 8.06
C ARG A 62 -5.82 0.20 8.74
N CYS A 63 -4.78 0.62 8.00
CA CYS A 63 -3.70 1.41 8.58
C CYS A 63 -4.18 2.82 8.92
N ILE A 64 -3.72 3.34 10.05
CA ILE A 64 -3.97 4.72 10.47
C ILE A 64 -3.46 5.67 9.38
N GLY A 65 -4.31 6.59 8.96
CA GLY A 65 -4.01 7.57 7.91
C GLY A 65 -4.21 7.06 6.48
N VAL A 66 -4.64 5.81 6.26
CA VAL A 66 -5.10 5.35 4.94
C VAL A 66 -6.57 5.71 4.77
N GLU A 67 -6.89 6.28 3.61
CA GLU A 67 -8.25 6.64 3.23
C GLU A 67 -8.86 5.61 2.28
N ALA A 68 -8.07 5.11 1.32
CA ALA A 68 -8.53 4.13 0.34
C ALA A 68 -7.38 3.23 -0.13
N VAL A 69 -7.74 2.01 -0.52
CA VAL A 69 -6.85 1.05 -1.17
C VAL A 69 -7.58 0.42 -2.35
N ALA A 70 -6.91 0.33 -3.49
CA ALA A 70 -7.34 -0.48 -4.63
C ALA A 70 -6.31 -1.58 -4.89
N LEU A 71 -6.80 -2.80 -5.12
CA LEU A 71 -6.03 -3.96 -5.50
C LEU A 71 -6.25 -4.26 -6.97
N ASP A 72 -5.19 -4.18 -7.78
CA ASP A 72 -5.22 -4.40 -9.23
C ASP A 72 -6.31 -3.55 -9.92
N GLY A 73 -6.51 -2.32 -9.43
CA GLY A 73 -7.52 -1.38 -9.91
C GLY A 73 -8.93 -1.58 -9.33
N VAL A 74 -9.14 -2.57 -8.45
CA VAL A 74 -10.42 -2.85 -7.79
C VAL A 74 -10.41 -2.25 -6.37
N PRO A 75 -11.30 -1.29 -6.05
CA PRO A 75 -11.41 -0.77 -4.69
C PRO A 75 -11.76 -1.85 -3.66
N LEU A 76 -11.16 -1.75 -2.47
CA LEU A 76 -11.41 -2.63 -1.31
C LEU A 76 -12.37 -2.02 -0.29
#